data_AF-A0A662GUC0-F1
#
_entry.id   AF-A0A662GUC0-F1
#
_cell.length_a   1.000
_cell.length_b   1.000
_cell.length_c   1.000
_cell.angle_alpha   90.00
_cell.angle_beta   90.00
_cell.angle_gamma   90.00
#
_symmetry.space_group_name_H-M   'P 1'
#
loop_
_entity.id
_entity.type
_entity.pdbx_description
1 polymer ?
#
loop_
_entity_poly.entity_id
_entity_poly.type
_entity_poly.pdbx_seq_one_letter_code
_entity_poly.pdbx_strand_id
1 'polypeptide(L)'
;GGQSARRFERIHNQLVHEFYKRIGEHANRIFLPIEDLKGIIVGGPGPAKDEFVDGDYLHYKLKEKILGVFDIGYSGEAGIYELANRAADLLEDVEYIRERQLVNKFLYHIARDTGLAIYGEEEVRKYLLMGAVDILLISEKLEAYRVTLKCENCGYKEEKTFKEIPKNPTCPKCGASLIIEQIKLLIEDLIELAESTGTRVELISTETSEGKELFRSFGGIAAILRFKV
;
A
#
# COMPACT_ATOMS: atom_id res chain seq x y z
N GLY A 1 -18.30 -48.00 15.62
CA GLY A 1 -19.13 -48.72 14.64
C GLY A 1 -20.30 -49.37 15.34
N GLY A 2 -21.51 -49.37 14.74
CA GLY A 2 -22.75 -49.90 15.32
C GLY A 2 -23.97 -49.04 14.98
N GLN A 3 -25.18 -49.48 15.36
CA GLN A 3 -26.47 -48.76 15.18
C GLN A 3 -26.44 -47.30 15.70
N SER A 4 -25.55 -46.99 16.64
CA SER A 4 -25.34 -45.67 17.22
C SER A 4 -24.39 -44.76 16.43
N ALA A 5 -23.56 -45.30 15.52
CA ALA A 5 -22.56 -44.52 14.78
C ALA A 5 -23.18 -43.38 13.95
N ARG A 6 -24.26 -43.67 13.22
CA ARG A 6 -25.02 -42.66 12.43
C ARG A 6 -25.69 -41.58 13.29
N ARG A 7 -25.92 -41.84 14.59
CA ARG A 7 -26.47 -40.84 15.51
C ARG A 7 -25.37 -39.90 16.00
N PHE A 8 -24.21 -40.45 16.38
CA PHE A 8 -23.06 -39.66 16.82
C PHE A 8 -22.53 -38.76 15.70
N GLU A 9 -22.45 -39.29 14.47
CA GLU A 9 -22.04 -38.53 13.28
C GLU A 9 -22.96 -37.33 13.01
N ARG A 10 -24.29 -37.52 13.12
CA ARG A 10 -25.25 -36.42 12.98
C ARG A 10 -25.10 -35.34 14.05
N ILE A 11 -24.89 -35.75 15.30
CA ILE A 11 -24.66 -34.80 16.41
C ILE A 11 -23.36 -34.03 16.17
N HIS A 12 -22.30 -34.72 15.73
CA HIS A 12 -21.03 -34.09 15.41
C HIS A 12 -21.18 -33.05 14.29
N ASN A 13 -21.80 -33.41 13.17
CA ASN A 13 -22.03 -32.49 12.05
C ASN A 13 -22.86 -31.27 12.47
N GLN A 14 -23.86 -31.47 13.33
CA GLN A 14 -24.64 -30.35 13.86
C GLN A 14 -23.79 -29.41 14.73
N LEU A 15 -22.93 -29.95 15.60
CA LEU A 15 -22.01 -29.13 16.42
C LEU A 15 -20.99 -28.37 15.56
N VAL A 16 -20.48 -28.99 14.50
CA VAL A 16 -19.57 -28.36 13.54
C VAL A 16 -20.28 -27.23 12.79
N HIS A 17 -21.51 -27.47 12.32
CA HIS A 17 -22.32 -26.44 11.66
C HIS A 17 -22.59 -25.24 12.58
N GLU A 18 -23.00 -25.47 13.83
CA GLU A 18 -23.22 -24.38 14.80
C GLU A 18 -21.93 -23.63 15.12
N PHE A 19 -20.79 -24.34 15.19
CA PHE A 19 -19.49 -23.71 15.35
C PHE A 19 -19.17 -22.78 14.17
N TYR A 20 -19.30 -23.25 12.94
CA TYR A 20 -19.06 -22.44 11.74
C TYR A 20 -19.99 -21.24 11.64
N LYS A 21 -21.29 -21.42 11.91
CA LYS A 21 -22.24 -20.33 11.95
C LYS A 21 -21.83 -19.24 12.93
N ARG A 22 -21.42 -19.62 14.15
CA ARG A 22 -20.94 -18.68 15.17
C ARG A 22 -19.68 -17.92 14.71
N ILE A 23 -18.71 -18.60 14.09
CA ILE A 23 -17.51 -17.95 13.55
C ILE A 23 -17.87 -16.98 12.42
N GLY A 24 -18.75 -17.39 11.50
CA GLY A 24 -19.26 -16.56 10.42
C GLY A 24 -19.97 -15.29 10.93
N GLU A 25 -20.83 -15.41 11.94
CA GLU A 25 -21.50 -14.28 12.60
C GLU A 25 -20.48 -13.31 13.25
N HIS A 26 -19.45 -13.83 13.91
CA HIS A 26 -18.38 -13.00 14.46
C HIS A 26 -17.60 -12.26 13.39
N ALA A 27 -17.20 -12.96 12.31
CA ALA A 27 -16.51 -12.36 11.18
C ALA A 27 -17.36 -11.27 10.52
N ASN A 28 -18.65 -11.52 10.29
CA ASN A 28 -19.59 -10.55 9.73
C ASN A 28 -19.66 -9.29 10.59
N ARG A 29 -19.81 -9.44 11.91
CA ARG A 29 -19.89 -8.31 12.85
C ARG A 29 -18.61 -7.47 12.88
N ILE A 30 -17.43 -8.10 12.73
CA ILE A 30 -16.14 -7.42 12.83
C ILE A 30 -15.73 -6.81 11.50
N PHE A 31 -15.89 -7.54 10.39
CA PHE A 31 -15.32 -7.16 9.10
C PHE A 31 -16.27 -6.39 8.18
N LEU A 32 -17.59 -6.59 8.26
CA LEU A 32 -18.53 -5.83 7.42
C LEU A 32 -18.50 -4.30 7.66
N PRO A 33 -18.29 -3.80 8.90
CA PRO A 33 -18.18 -2.37 9.14
C PRO A 33 -16.89 -1.73 8.59
N ILE A 34 -15.89 -2.53 8.19
CA ILE A 34 -14.61 -2.01 7.68
C ILE A 34 -14.77 -1.70 6.19
N GLU A 35 -15.01 -0.44 5.86
CA GLU A 35 -15.29 0.00 4.48
C GLU A 35 -14.12 -0.27 3.51
N ASP A 36 -12.88 -0.16 3.99
CA ASP A 36 -11.66 -0.27 3.20
C ASP A 36 -10.95 -1.62 3.32
N LEU A 37 -11.64 -2.66 3.83
CA LEU A 37 -11.11 -4.02 3.98
C LEU A 37 -10.54 -4.54 2.66
N LYS A 38 -9.21 -4.73 2.61
CA LYS A 38 -8.50 -5.12 1.37
C LYS A 38 -8.61 -6.60 1.06
N GLY A 39 -8.63 -7.44 2.09
CA GLY A 39 -8.72 -8.88 1.93
C GLY A 39 -8.82 -9.60 3.26
N ILE A 40 -9.12 -10.89 3.19
CA ILE A 40 -9.25 -11.80 4.32
C ILE A 40 -8.40 -13.03 4.03
N ILE A 41 -7.69 -13.51 5.05
CA ILE A 41 -6.99 -14.79 4.98
C ILE A 41 -7.61 -15.73 6.00
N VAL A 42 -7.85 -16.97 5.58
CA VAL A 42 -8.48 -17.99 6.42
C VAL A 42 -7.45 -19.05 6.75
N GLY A 43 -7.28 -19.34 8.04
CA GLY A 43 -6.42 -20.41 8.53
C GLY A 43 -7.22 -21.44 9.31
N GLY A 44 -6.96 -22.72 9.07
CA GLY A 44 -7.49 -23.79 9.92
C GLY A 44 -6.81 -25.13 9.67
N PRO A 45 -7.05 -26.13 10.52
CA PRO A 45 -6.47 -27.46 10.34
C PRO A 45 -7.34 -28.32 9.40
N GLY A 46 -6.70 -28.95 8.43
CA GLY A 46 -7.33 -29.98 7.60
C GLY A 46 -8.52 -29.44 6.80
N PRO A 47 -9.57 -30.25 6.56
CA PRO A 47 -10.70 -29.85 5.70
C PRO A 47 -11.61 -28.80 6.34
N ALA A 48 -11.46 -28.54 7.65
CA ALA A 48 -12.39 -27.67 8.38
C ALA A 48 -12.40 -26.23 7.87
N LYS A 49 -11.26 -25.74 7.36
CA LYS A 49 -11.15 -24.40 6.77
C LYS A 49 -11.88 -24.32 5.43
N ASP A 50 -11.76 -25.36 4.63
CA ASP A 50 -12.33 -25.45 3.29
C ASP A 50 -13.85 -25.59 3.39
N GLU A 51 -14.34 -26.47 4.28
CA GLU A 51 -15.77 -26.61 4.59
C GLU A 51 -16.40 -25.31 5.10
N PHE A 52 -15.67 -24.54 5.91
CA PHE A 52 -16.13 -23.23 6.39
C PHE A 52 -16.21 -22.19 5.27
N VAL A 53 -15.19 -22.12 4.41
CA VAL A 53 -15.14 -21.14 3.31
C VAL A 53 -16.15 -21.48 2.22
N ASP A 54 -16.26 -22.75 1.85
CA ASP A 54 -17.17 -23.22 0.81
C ASP A 54 -18.63 -23.16 1.26
N GLY A 55 -18.87 -23.37 2.55
CA GLY A 55 -20.19 -23.25 3.18
C GLY A 55 -20.79 -21.85 3.13
N ASP A 56 -22.07 -21.77 3.54
CA ASP A 56 -22.84 -20.53 3.61
C ASP A 56 -22.82 -19.95 5.03
N TYR A 57 -21.60 -19.71 5.54
CA TYR A 57 -21.38 -19.19 6.90
C TYR A 57 -20.92 -17.73 6.90
N LEU A 58 -20.16 -17.33 5.88
CA LEU A 58 -19.66 -15.97 5.71
C LEU A 58 -20.57 -15.17 4.79
N HIS A 59 -20.81 -13.91 5.14
CA HIS A 59 -21.52 -12.99 4.25
C HIS A 59 -20.81 -12.88 2.90
N TYR A 60 -21.56 -12.89 1.79
CA TYR A 60 -21.01 -12.96 0.42
C TYR A 60 -19.92 -11.90 0.14
N LYS A 61 -20.11 -10.66 0.60
CA LYS A 61 -19.10 -9.57 0.49
C LYS A 61 -17.76 -9.88 1.16
N LEU A 62 -17.76 -10.66 2.25
CA LEU A 62 -16.53 -11.08 2.91
C LEU A 62 -15.92 -12.29 2.19
N LYS A 63 -16.76 -13.21 1.70
CA LYS A 63 -16.32 -14.37 0.92
C LYS A 63 -15.59 -13.95 -0.36
N GLU A 64 -16.07 -12.92 -1.06
CA GLU A 64 -15.40 -12.32 -2.22
C GLU A 64 -14.04 -11.67 -1.89
N LYS A 65 -13.78 -11.35 -0.62
CA LYS A 65 -12.52 -10.75 -0.16
C LYS A 65 -11.52 -11.78 0.35
N ILE A 66 -11.81 -13.08 0.31
CA ILE A 66 -10.85 -14.10 0.72
C ILE A 66 -9.72 -14.16 -0.30
N LEU A 67 -8.50 -13.83 0.13
CA LEU A 67 -7.29 -13.86 -0.68
C LEU A 67 -6.67 -15.25 -0.72
N GLY A 68 -6.78 -16.00 0.38
CA GLY A 68 -6.18 -17.32 0.48
C GLY A 68 -6.65 -18.10 1.72
N VAL A 69 -6.48 -19.41 1.63
CA VAL A 69 -6.84 -20.38 2.66
C VAL A 69 -5.62 -21.24 2.97
N PHE A 70 -5.22 -21.31 4.24
CA PHE A 70 -3.97 -21.95 4.65
C PHE A 70 -4.19 -23.02 5.73
N ASP A 71 -3.54 -24.16 5.56
CA ASP A 71 -3.44 -25.17 6.61
C ASP A 71 -2.50 -24.68 7.72
N ILE A 72 -3.00 -24.63 8.96
CA ILE A 72 -2.22 -24.30 10.16
C ILE A 72 -2.32 -25.41 11.21
N GLY A 73 -1.23 -25.65 11.92
CA GLY A 73 -1.14 -26.74 12.90
C GLY A 73 -1.62 -26.35 14.30
N TYR A 74 -1.62 -25.05 14.60
CA TYR A 74 -1.97 -24.53 15.92
C TYR A 74 -3.24 -23.67 15.87
N SER A 75 -4.00 -23.66 16.96
CA SER A 75 -5.16 -22.81 17.15
C SER A 75 -4.90 -21.75 18.23
N GLY A 76 -5.75 -20.71 18.30
CA GLY A 76 -5.54 -19.58 19.19
C GLY A 76 -4.47 -18.62 18.67
N GLU A 77 -3.85 -17.85 19.55
CA GLU A 77 -2.89 -16.79 19.19
C GLU A 77 -1.69 -17.32 18.39
N ALA A 78 -1.14 -18.47 18.78
CA ALA A 78 -0.03 -19.11 18.05
C ALA A 78 -0.38 -19.43 16.59
N GLY A 79 -1.64 -19.81 16.33
CA GLY A 79 -2.15 -20.05 14.98
C GLY A 79 -2.25 -18.77 14.14
N ILE A 80 -2.48 -17.61 14.76
CA ILE A 80 -2.51 -16.32 14.05
C ILE A 80 -1.11 -15.97 13.54
N TYR A 81 -0.07 -16.13 14.38
CA TYR A 81 1.31 -15.89 13.94
C TYR A 81 1.76 -16.87 12.86
N GLU A 82 1.40 -18.16 12.97
CA GLU A 82 1.67 -19.15 11.93
C GLU A 82 0.98 -18.76 10.61
N LEU A 83 -0.29 -18.36 10.68
CA LEU A 83 -1.06 -17.93 9.52
C LEU A 83 -0.43 -16.71 8.84
N ALA A 84 -0.04 -15.70 9.63
CA ALA A 84 0.61 -14.50 9.11
C ALA A 84 1.91 -14.83 8.37
N ASN A 85 2.75 -15.72 8.93
CA ASN A 85 3.99 -16.15 8.30
C ASN A 85 3.74 -16.91 6.99
N ARG A 86 2.76 -17.82 6.96
CA ARG A 86 2.41 -18.58 5.75
C ARG A 86 1.77 -17.71 4.67
N ALA A 87 1.07 -16.67 5.07
CA ALA A 87 0.40 -15.73 4.20
C ALA A 87 1.31 -14.66 3.60
N ALA A 88 2.53 -14.48 4.13
CA ALA A 88 3.42 -13.38 3.78
C ALA A 88 3.66 -13.28 2.27
N ASP A 89 4.05 -14.39 1.63
CA ASP A 89 4.33 -14.43 0.19
C ASP A 89 3.09 -14.06 -0.65
N LEU A 90 1.91 -14.56 -0.27
CA LEU A 90 0.66 -14.23 -0.97
C LEU A 90 0.31 -12.75 -0.84
N LEU A 91 0.51 -12.18 0.36
CA LEU A 91 0.24 -10.77 0.61
C LEU A 91 1.17 -9.88 -0.22
N GLU A 92 2.46 -10.23 -0.25
CA GLU A 92 3.47 -9.56 -1.05
C GLU A 92 3.11 -9.60 -2.55
N ASP A 93 2.70 -10.77 -3.07
CA ASP A 93 2.24 -10.92 -4.45
C ASP A 93 1.01 -10.04 -4.75
N VAL A 94 0.06 -9.94 -3.81
CA VAL A 94 -1.12 -9.09 -3.94
C VAL A 94 -0.74 -7.60 -3.99
N GLU A 95 0.22 -7.17 -3.17
CA GLU A 95 0.76 -5.82 -3.21
C GLU A 95 1.45 -5.53 -4.55
N TYR A 96 2.32 -6.42 -5.03
CA TYR A 96 2.95 -6.28 -6.33
C TYR A 96 1.95 -6.21 -7.49
N ILE A 97 0.87 -7.01 -7.47
CA ILE A 97 -0.18 -6.91 -8.50
C ILE A 97 -0.81 -5.51 -8.51
N ARG A 98 -1.11 -4.96 -7.34
CA ARG A 98 -1.70 -3.62 -7.20
C ARG A 98 -0.74 -2.53 -7.68
N GLU A 99 0.52 -2.57 -7.27
CA GLU A 99 1.55 -1.63 -7.71
C GLU A 99 1.70 -1.65 -9.23
N ARG A 100 1.79 -2.85 -9.82
CA ARG A 100 1.87 -3.04 -11.27
C ARG A 100 0.67 -2.45 -11.99
N GLN A 101 -0.55 -2.62 -11.46
CA GLN A 101 -1.75 -2.03 -12.06
C GLN A 101 -1.71 -0.50 -12.03
N LEU A 102 -1.22 0.10 -10.95
CA LEU A 102 -1.12 1.55 -10.81
C LEU A 102 -0.08 2.14 -11.77
N VAL A 103 1.11 1.53 -11.84
CA VAL A 103 2.15 1.96 -12.78
C VAL A 103 1.69 1.77 -14.22
N ASN A 104 1.06 0.64 -14.56
CA ASN A 104 0.50 0.44 -15.90
C ASN A 104 -0.57 1.48 -16.26
N LYS A 105 -1.41 1.88 -15.30
CA LYS A 105 -2.38 2.97 -15.50
C LYS A 105 -1.67 4.30 -15.78
N PHE A 106 -0.59 4.61 -15.05
CA PHE A 106 0.25 5.78 -15.34
C PHE A 106 0.88 5.70 -16.74
N LEU A 107 1.53 4.59 -17.10
CA LEU A 107 2.16 4.40 -18.41
C LEU A 107 1.15 4.50 -19.56
N TYR A 108 -0.05 3.99 -19.37
CA TYR A 108 -1.15 4.14 -20.32
C TYR A 108 -1.46 5.61 -20.62
N HIS A 109 -1.50 6.45 -19.58
CA HIS A 109 -1.78 7.88 -19.72
C HIS A 109 -0.65 8.64 -20.42
N ILE A 110 0.60 8.23 -20.19
CA ILE A 110 1.79 8.74 -20.90
C ILE A 110 1.76 8.33 -22.38
N ALA A 111 1.60 7.04 -22.67
CA ALA A 111 1.67 6.51 -24.03
C ALA A 111 0.58 7.06 -24.96
N ARG A 112 -0.58 7.43 -24.40
CA ARG A 112 -1.72 7.99 -25.15
C ARG A 112 -1.81 9.52 -25.07
N ASP A 113 -0.84 10.17 -24.45
CA ASP A 113 -0.81 11.63 -24.26
C ASP A 113 -2.15 12.20 -23.76
N THR A 114 -2.71 11.54 -22.74
CA THR A 114 -4.05 11.89 -22.26
C THR A 114 -4.08 13.19 -21.48
N GLY A 115 -2.92 13.70 -21.04
CA GLY A 115 -2.79 14.84 -20.14
C GLY A 115 -3.13 14.54 -18.67
N LEU A 116 -3.22 13.26 -18.30
CA LEU A 116 -3.56 12.82 -16.93
C LEU A 116 -2.38 12.19 -16.17
N ALA A 117 -1.21 12.10 -16.78
CA ALA A 117 -0.01 11.59 -16.13
C ALA A 117 1.10 12.64 -16.18
N ILE A 118 1.77 12.82 -15.06
CA ILE A 118 2.90 13.72 -14.89
C ILE A 118 4.02 12.98 -14.15
N TYR A 119 5.25 13.41 -14.33
CA TYR A 119 6.41 12.82 -13.68
C TYR A 119 7.51 13.85 -13.45
N GLY A 120 8.45 13.50 -12.57
CA GLY A 120 9.49 14.40 -12.11
C GLY A 120 9.02 15.26 -10.93
N GLU A 121 9.93 15.51 -10.00
CA GLU A 121 9.61 16.17 -8.73
C GLU A 121 8.96 17.56 -8.92
N GLU A 122 9.51 18.40 -9.79
CA GLU A 122 9.06 19.79 -9.94
C GLU A 122 7.60 19.87 -10.42
N GLU A 123 7.26 19.14 -11.48
CA GLU A 123 5.90 19.09 -12.01
C GLU A 123 4.96 18.42 -11.00
N VAL A 124 5.34 17.27 -10.44
CA VAL A 124 4.50 16.57 -9.45
C VAL A 124 4.22 17.46 -8.23
N ARG A 125 5.23 18.15 -7.70
CA ARG A 125 5.06 19.08 -6.57
C ARG A 125 4.13 20.23 -6.91
N LYS A 126 4.26 20.82 -8.10
CA LYS A 126 3.38 21.89 -8.57
C LYS A 126 1.91 21.45 -8.59
N TYR A 127 1.62 20.28 -9.16
CA TYR A 127 0.24 19.77 -9.23
C TYR A 127 -0.28 19.25 -7.89
N LEU A 128 0.59 18.74 -7.01
CA LEU A 128 0.25 18.44 -5.61
C LEU A 128 -0.24 19.70 -4.92
N LEU A 129 0.53 20.80 -4.95
CA LEU A 129 0.16 22.08 -4.34
C LEU A 129 -1.14 22.67 -4.91
N MET A 130 -1.48 22.36 -6.17
CA MET A 130 -2.75 22.74 -6.78
C MET A 130 -3.92 21.82 -6.41
N GLY A 131 -3.68 20.73 -5.68
CA GLY A 131 -4.70 19.73 -5.34
C GLY A 131 -5.24 18.95 -6.55
N ALA A 132 -4.48 18.90 -7.64
CA ALA A 132 -4.90 18.27 -8.90
C ALA A 132 -4.55 16.78 -8.97
N VAL A 133 -3.69 16.29 -8.07
CA VAL A 133 -3.23 14.88 -8.07
C VAL A 133 -4.26 13.96 -7.43
N ASP A 134 -4.59 12.87 -8.12
CA ASP A 134 -5.41 11.77 -7.61
C ASP A 134 -4.52 10.79 -6.83
N ILE A 135 -3.49 10.27 -7.52
CA ILE A 135 -2.57 9.27 -7.00
C ILE A 135 -1.13 9.73 -7.22
N LEU A 136 -0.36 9.81 -6.16
CA LEU A 136 1.08 10.01 -6.16
C LEU A 136 1.79 8.65 -6.11
N LEU A 137 2.67 8.40 -7.07
CA LEU A 137 3.49 7.19 -7.16
C LEU A 137 4.93 7.54 -6.81
N ILE A 138 5.47 6.92 -5.76
CA ILE A 138 6.84 7.16 -5.31
C ILE A 138 7.58 5.83 -5.28
N SER A 139 8.72 5.74 -5.96
CA SER A 139 9.60 4.59 -5.87
C SER A 139 10.22 4.48 -4.46
N GLU A 140 10.21 3.29 -3.87
CA GLU A 140 10.85 3.04 -2.58
C GLU A 140 12.37 3.34 -2.59
N LYS A 141 13.03 3.16 -3.76
CA LYS A 141 14.47 3.44 -3.94
C LYS A 141 14.82 4.92 -4.08
N LEU A 142 13.89 5.83 -3.78
CA LEU A 142 14.12 7.27 -3.88
C LEU A 142 14.95 7.78 -2.70
N GLU A 143 16.27 7.86 -2.89
CA GLU A 143 17.21 8.40 -1.92
C GLU A 143 17.59 9.85 -2.28
N ALA A 144 16.86 10.79 -1.70
CA ALA A 144 17.13 12.21 -1.84
C ALA A 144 16.63 12.99 -0.62
N TYR A 145 17.14 14.21 -0.47
CA TYR A 145 16.82 15.11 0.63
C TYR A 145 16.27 16.42 0.10
N ARG A 146 15.15 16.88 0.65
CA ARG A 146 14.66 18.24 0.49
C ARG A 146 15.32 19.10 1.55
N VAL A 147 16.10 20.09 1.11
CA VAL A 147 16.91 20.94 2.00
C VAL A 147 16.48 22.38 1.86
N THR A 148 16.21 23.02 3.00
CA THR A 148 15.97 24.46 3.09
C THR A 148 17.29 25.15 3.42
N LEU A 149 17.77 25.97 2.49
CA LEU A 149 18.99 26.76 2.63
C LEU A 149 18.65 28.21 2.92
N LYS A 150 19.43 28.84 3.81
CA LYS A 150 19.25 30.24 4.20
C LYS A 150 20.58 30.96 4.27
N CYS A 151 20.63 32.20 3.79
CA CYS A 151 21.77 33.09 3.91
C CYS A 151 21.52 34.06 5.06
N GLU A 152 22.34 34.02 6.09
CA GLU A 152 22.25 34.97 7.21
C GLU A 152 22.71 36.38 6.82
N ASN A 153 23.51 36.52 5.76
CA ASN A 153 24.07 37.81 5.34
C ASN A 153 23.10 38.67 4.52
N CYS A 154 22.33 38.06 3.60
CA CYS A 154 21.42 38.79 2.71
C CYS A 154 19.96 38.33 2.78
N GLY A 155 19.65 37.38 3.66
CA GLY A 155 18.29 36.85 3.83
C GLY A 155 17.79 35.94 2.71
N TYR A 156 18.65 35.57 1.74
CA TYR A 156 18.28 34.60 0.69
C TYR A 156 17.81 33.29 1.31
N LYS A 157 16.68 32.75 0.85
CA LYS A 157 16.16 31.45 1.25
C LYS A 157 15.73 30.68 0.01
N GLU A 158 16.12 29.41 -0.08
CA GLU A 158 15.70 28.51 -1.14
C GLU A 158 15.44 27.11 -0.58
N GLU A 159 14.54 26.39 -1.24
CA GLU A 159 14.37 24.96 -1.02
C GLU A 159 14.81 24.22 -2.26
N LYS A 160 15.65 23.21 -2.08
CA LYS A 160 16.18 22.44 -3.19
C LYS A 160 16.39 20.99 -2.81
N THR A 161 16.26 20.12 -3.79
CA THR A 161 16.46 18.68 -3.64
C THR A 161 17.90 18.31 -3.97
N PHE A 162 18.50 17.48 -3.12
CA PHE A 162 19.85 16.97 -3.27
C PHE A 162 19.89 15.45 -3.06
N LYS A 163 20.72 14.74 -3.83
CA LYS A 163 21.01 13.32 -3.56
C LYS A 163 21.82 13.13 -2.28
N GLU A 164 22.72 14.08 -2.00
CA GLU A 164 23.52 14.12 -0.78
C GLU A 164 23.41 15.52 -0.17
N ILE A 165 23.40 15.59 1.16
CA ILE A 165 23.30 16.85 1.89
C ILE A 165 24.50 17.75 1.54
N PRO A 166 24.27 19.00 1.07
CA PRO A 166 25.35 19.89 0.66
C PRO A 166 26.18 20.32 1.87
N LYS A 167 27.51 20.11 1.82
CA LYS A 167 28.40 20.44 2.96
C LYS A 167 28.70 21.93 3.08
N ASN A 168 28.98 22.60 1.95
CA ASN A 168 29.37 24.01 1.91
C ASN A 168 28.56 24.78 0.84
N PRO A 169 27.23 24.91 1.00
CA PRO A 169 26.40 25.63 0.04
C PRO A 169 26.76 27.13 0.04
N THR A 170 26.82 27.74 -1.14
CA THR A 170 27.20 29.15 -1.33
C THR A 170 26.03 29.96 -1.87
N CYS A 171 25.87 31.19 -1.37
CA CYS A 171 24.74 32.03 -1.69
C CYS A 171 24.86 32.61 -3.12
N PRO A 172 23.87 32.38 -4.01
CA PRO A 172 23.92 32.90 -5.37
C PRO A 172 23.78 34.43 -5.45
N LYS A 173 23.30 35.09 -4.39
CA LYS A 173 23.11 36.56 -4.35
C LYS A 173 24.32 37.35 -3.87
N CYS A 174 25.06 36.84 -2.88
CA CYS A 174 26.13 37.60 -2.23
C CYS A 174 27.45 36.83 -2.05
N GLY A 175 27.52 35.56 -2.44
CA GLY A 175 28.72 34.74 -2.32
C GLY A 175 29.05 34.24 -0.91
N ALA A 176 28.32 34.68 0.13
CA ALA A 176 28.49 34.16 1.49
C ALA A 176 28.04 32.70 1.62
N SER A 177 28.47 32.01 2.67
CA SER A 177 28.00 30.65 2.98
C SER A 177 26.51 30.62 3.30
N LEU A 178 25.82 29.58 2.82
CA LEU A 178 24.45 29.26 3.22
C LEU A 178 24.49 28.30 4.42
N ILE A 179 23.53 28.46 5.33
CA ILE A 179 23.25 27.52 6.40
C ILE A 179 22.10 26.61 5.99
N ILE A 180 22.09 25.39 6.52
CA ILE A 180 20.97 24.48 6.37
C ILE A 180 19.98 24.76 7.51
N GLU A 181 18.80 25.26 7.16
CA GLU A 181 17.73 25.53 8.13
C GLU A 181 16.91 24.26 8.42
N GLN A 182 16.68 23.43 7.41
CA GLN A 182 15.91 22.19 7.54
C GLN A 182 16.39 21.13 6.52
N ILE A 183 16.38 19.87 6.94
CA ILE A 183 16.63 18.69 6.09
C ILE A 183 15.48 17.73 6.28
N LYS A 184 14.99 17.16 5.18
CA LYS A 184 13.96 16.14 5.19
C LYS A 184 14.22 15.12 4.09
N LEU A 185 13.84 13.86 4.30
CA LEU A 185 13.81 12.90 3.20
C LEU A 185 12.79 13.35 2.16
N LEU A 186 13.14 13.25 0.89
CA LEU A 186 12.25 13.68 -0.19
C LEU A 186 10.94 12.89 -0.21
N ILE A 187 10.99 11.59 0.12
CA ILE A 187 9.80 10.75 0.24
C ILE A 187 8.85 11.33 1.32
N GLU A 188 9.37 11.61 2.52
CA GLU A 188 8.58 12.16 3.64
C GLU A 188 7.99 13.53 3.29
N ASP A 189 8.78 14.39 2.63
CA ASP A 189 8.34 15.70 2.18
C ASP A 189 7.15 15.62 1.21
N LEU A 190 7.23 14.71 0.22
CA LEU A 190 6.17 14.51 -0.76
C LEU A 190 4.92 13.85 -0.16
N ILE A 191 5.08 12.95 0.81
CA ILE A 191 3.96 12.34 1.55
C ILE A 191 3.18 13.42 2.30
N GLU A 192 3.85 14.30 3.05
CA GLU A 192 3.15 15.36 3.79
C GLU A 192 2.42 16.33 2.86
N LEU A 193 3.02 16.67 1.72
CA LEU A 193 2.35 17.46 0.69
C LEU A 193 1.10 16.77 0.14
N ALA A 194 1.19 15.46 -0.11
CA ALA A 194 0.05 14.67 -0.57
C ALA A 194 -1.07 14.59 0.49
N GLU A 195 -0.72 14.34 1.76
CA GLU A 195 -1.67 14.29 2.87
C GLU A 195 -2.42 15.62 3.03
N SER A 196 -1.68 16.75 2.98
CA SER A 196 -2.28 18.10 3.10
C SER A 196 -3.28 18.44 1.99
N THR A 197 -3.25 17.70 0.87
CA THR A 197 -4.08 17.94 -0.33
C THR A 197 -5.09 16.82 -0.60
N GLY A 198 -5.17 15.83 0.30
CA GLY A 198 -6.04 14.67 0.16
C GLY A 198 -5.65 13.78 -1.03
N THR A 199 -4.38 13.77 -1.40
CA THR A 199 -3.84 12.93 -2.46
C THR A 199 -3.52 11.54 -1.91
N ARG A 200 -3.89 10.50 -2.66
CA ARG A 200 -3.53 9.12 -2.29
C ARG A 200 -2.07 8.85 -2.64
N VAL A 201 -1.28 8.36 -1.68
CA VAL A 201 0.12 7.99 -1.91
C VAL A 201 0.24 6.48 -2.06
N GLU A 202 1.00 6.05 -3.06
CA GLU A 202 1.38 4.65 -3.27
C GLU A 202 2.91 4.57 -3.42
N LEU A 203 3.54 3.85 -2.49
CA LEU A 203 4.92 3.44 -2.63
C LEU A 203 4.99 2.29 -3.62
N ILE A 204 5.97 2.33 -4.52
CA ILE A 204 6.12 1.36 -5.59
C ILE A 204 7.46 0.66 -5.40
N SER A 205 7.39 -0.67 -5.24
CA SER A 205 8.56 -1.51 -5.13
C SER A 205 9.28 -1.63 -6.47
N THR A 206 10.60 -1.74 -6.38
CA THR A 206 11.47 -1.96 -7.53
C THR A 206 11.77 -3.43 -7.79
N GLU A 207 11.00 -4.35 -7.19
CA GLU A 207 11.09 -5.78 -7.48
C GLU A 207 10.34 -6.15 -8.77
N THR A 208 9.26 -5.43 -9.09
CA THR A 208 8.48 -5.60 -10.33
C THR A 208 9.14 -4.92 -11.55
N SER A 209 8.77 -5.34 -12.76
CA SER A 209 9.30 -4.72 -14.00
C SER A 209 8.79 -3.28 -14.15
N GLU A 210 7.51 -3.07 -13.87
CA GLU A 210 6.85 -1.78 -13.91
C GLU A 210 7.45 -0.81 -12.87
N GLY A 211 7.70 -1.27 -11.64
CA GLY A 211 8.36 -0.45 -10.63
C GLY A 211 9.80 -0.08 -10.97
N LYS A 212 10.56 -1.00 -11.59
CA LYS A 212 11.90 -0.70 -12.15
C LYS A 212 11.82 0.38 -13.24
N GLU A 213 10.79 0.33 -14.08
CA GLU A 213 10.57 1.33 -15.14
C GLU A 213 10.23 2.71 -14.54
N LEU A 214 9.33 2.75 -13.56
CA LEU A 214 9.00 4.00 -12.83
C LEU A 214 10.27 4.67 -12.30
N PHE A 215 11.15 3.91 -11.66
CA PHE A 215 12.40 4.44 -11.11
C PHE A 215 13.39 4.87 -12.20
N ARG A 216 13.67 4.00 -13.18
CA ARG A 216 14.75 4.22 -14.16
C ARG A 216 14.39 5.25 -15.23
N SER A 217 13.17 5.20 -15.74
CA SER A 217 12.72 6.02 -16.86
C SER A 217 12.10 7.34 -16.42
N PHE A 218 11.47 7.36 -15.24
CA PHE A 218 10.71 8.53 -14.75
C PHE A 218 11.28 9.13 -13.46
N GLY A 219 12.44 8.66 -12.99
CA GLY A 219 13.13 9.21 -11.82
C GLY A 219 12.47 8.85 -10.49
N GLY A 220 11.53 7.90 -10.48
CA GLY A 220 10.89 7.39 -9.27
C GLY A 220 9.83 8.28 -8.65
N ILE A 221 9.43 9.37 -9.32
CA ILE A 221 8.37 10.27 -8.85
C ILE A 221 7.41 10.51 -10.01
N ALA A 222 6.17 10.04 -9.88
CA ALA A 222 5.12 10.23 -10.87
C ALA A 222 3.77 10.45 -10.20
N ALA A 223 2.80 10.95 -10.96
CA ALA A 223 1.46 11.14 -10.46
C ALA A 223 0.41 10.98 -11.57
N ILE A 224 -0.78 10.54 -11.17
CA ILE A 224 -1.99 10.53 -11.98
C ILE A 224 -2.90 11.66 -11.49
N LEU A 225 -3.37 12.50 -12.41
CA LEU A 225 -4.20 13.66 -12.13
C LEU A 225 -5.69 13.30 -12.07
N ARG A 226 -6.45 14.04 -11.27
CA ARG A 226 -7.92 13.95 -11.16
C ARG A 226 -8.61 14.42 -12.44
N PHE A 227 -8.03 15.40 -13.13
CA PHE A 227 -8.53 16.02 -14.35
C PHE A 227 -7.37 16.55 -15.19
N LYS A 228 -7.65 16.83 -16.47
CA LYS A 228 -6.67 17.48 -17.35
C LYS A 228 -6.52 18.95 -16.94
N VAL A 229 -5.29 19.42 -16.87
CA VAL A 229 -4.98 20.83 -16.58
C VAL A 229 -4.60 21.56 -17.87
#